data_AF-A0AAD8EGA2-F1
#
_entry.id   AF-A0AAD8EGA2-F1
#
_cell.length_a   1.000
_cell.length_b   1.000
_cell.length_c   1.000
_cell.angle_alpha   90.00
_cell.angle_beta   90.00
_cell.angle_gamma   90.00
#
_symmetry.space_group_name_H-M   'P 1'
#
loop_
_entity.id
_entity.type
_entity.pdbx_description
1 polymer ?
#
loop_
_entity_poly.entity_id
_entity_poly.type
_entity_poly.pdbx_seq_one_letter_code
_entity_poly.pdbx_strand_id
1 'polypeptide(L)'
;DEEKHRLITKTDAKETYLLKDCDLEKREPPLKFIVKKNPHNLRWGNMKLYLELQVEKRALEVWGSEEQLEAERERREEERIKAKTKKYNKQLKALRMSVRSSLYDRTNKSTHQHEFGPDTYNADEDTYTHTCTTCDYSETFEKM
;
A
#
# COMPACT_ATOMS: atom_id res chain seq x y z
N ASP A 1 15.11 -23.42 36.59
CA ASP A 1 15.33 -22.58 35.40
C ASP A 1 14.17 -22.67 34.44
N GLU A 2 13.26 -21.69 34.52
CA GLU A 2 12.11 -21.53 33.63
C GLU A 2 12.53 -21.14 32.21
N GLU A 3 13.67 -20.47 32.04
CA GLU A 3 14.20 -20.05 30.73
C GLU A 3 14.56 -21.22 29.82
N LYS A 4 15.15 -22.30 30.37
CA LYS A 4 15.67 -23.41 29.57
C LYS A 4 14.59 -24.21 28.85
N HIS A 5 13.34 -24.14 29.31
CA HIS A 5 12.23 -24.93 28.78
C HIS A 5 11.08 -24.06 28.26
N ARG A 6 11.39 -22.85 27.78
CA ARG A 6 10.39 -21.94 27.20
C ARG A 6 9.74 -22.55 25.96
N LEU A 7 8.42 -22.39 25.87
CA LEU A 7 7.63 -22.79 24.71
C LEU A 7 7.26 -21.56 23.89
N ILE A 8 7.39 -21.66 22.57
CA ILE A 8 7.05 -20.60 21.62
C ILE A 8 5.99 -21.08 20.63
N THR A 9 5.17 -20.16 20.10
CA THR A 9 4.16 -20.55 19.12
C THR A 9 4.79 -20.89 17.78
N LYS A 10 4.08 -21.65 16.95
CA LYS A 10 4.49 -21.93 15.58
C LYS A 10 4.77 -20.65 14.77
N THR A 11 3.98 -19.60 15.00
CA THR A 11 4.13 -18.33 14.31
C THR A 11 5.43 -17.65 14.75
N ASP A 12 5.66 -17.54 16.06
CA ASP A 12 6.89 -16.93 16.60
C ASP A 12 8.13 -17.70 16.15
N ALA A 13 8.09 -19.03 16.13
CA ALA A 13 9.19 -19.85 15.62
C ALA A 13 9.56 -19.51 14.16
N LYS A 14 8.55 -19.30 13.30
CA LYS A 14 8.74 -18.98 11.89
C LYS A 14 9.20 -17.53 11.69
N GLU A 15 8.68 -16.59 12.47
CA GLU A 15 9.01 -15.17 12.34
C GLU A 15 10.38 -14.84 12.95
N THR A 16 10.66 -15.35 14.15
CA THR A 16 11.92 -15.12 14.86
C THR A 16 13.07 -15.84 14.17
N TYR A 17 12.93 -17.11 13.81
CA TYR A 17 14.03 -17.91 13.24
C TYR A 17 13.96 -18.07 11.71
N LEU A 18 13.06 -17.34 11.05
CA LEU A 18 12.86 -17.36 9.59
C LEU A 18 12.60 -18.75 9.00
N LEU A 19 12.08 -19.68 9.80
CA LEU A 19 11.83 -21.07 9.43
C LEU A 19 10.54 -21.23 8.60
N LYS A 20 10.52 -22.29 7.77
CA LYS A 20 9.34 -22.72 7.01
C LYS A 20 8.64 -23.90 7.69
N ASP A 21 7.42 -24.19 7.27
CA ASP A 21 6.65 -25.32 7.82
C ASP A 21 7.35 -26.67 7.60
N CYS A 22 8.06 -26.84 6.48
CA CYS A 22 8.85 -28.05 6.22
C CYS A 22 10.01 -28.21 7.22
N ASP A 23 10.59 -27.10 7.67
CA ASP A 23 11.72 -27.12 8.60
C ASP A 23 11.28 -27.52 10.01
N LEU A 24 10.00 -27.32 10.35
CA LEU A 24 9.45 -27.75 11.63
C LEU A 24 8.88 -29.17 11.57
N GLU A 25 8.14 -29.49 10.49
CA GLU A 25 7.28 -30.68 10.44
C GLU A 25 7.85 -31.84 9.61
N LYS A 26 8.74 -31.58 8.65
CA LYS A 26 9.22 -32.61 7.71
C LYS A 26 10.69 -32.96 7.88
N ARG A 27 11.53 -31.98 8.22
CA ARG A 27 12.98 -32.20 8.36
C ARG A 27 13.27 -33.12 9.54
N GLU A 28 14.07 -34.15 9.32
CA GLU A 28 14.35 -35.18 10.33
C GLU A 28 15.36 -34.69 11.39
N PRO A 29 15.11 -34.94 12.69
CA PRO A 29 13.85 -35.43 13.26
C PRO A 29 12.76 -34.35 13.29
N PRO A 30 11.48 -34.67 13.00
CA PRO A 30 10.39 -33.70 13.11
C PRO A 30 10.30 -33.13 14.53
N LEU A 31 10.12 -31.81 14.65
CA LEU A 31 10.03 -31.17 15.95
C LEU A 31 8.71 -31.52 16.64
N LYS A 32 8.79 -31.91 17.91
CA LYS A 32 7.62 -32.19 18.73
C LYS A 32 6.98 -30.89 19.18
N PHE A 33 5.66 -30.89 19.31
CA PHE A 33 4.89 -29.76 19.78
C PHE A 33 3.74 -30.22 20.68
N ILE A 34 3.28 -29.32 21.53
CA ILE A 34 2.00 -29.48 22.24
C ILE A 34 0.92 -28.63 21.57
N VAL A 35 -0.31 -29.10 21.66
CA VAL A 35 -1.47 -28.40 21.07
C VAL A 35 -2.27 -27.76 22.20
N LYS A 36 -2.54 -26.45 22.10
CA LYS A 36 -3.39 -25.71 23.03
C LYS A 36 -4.50 -24.96 22.30
N LYS A 37 -5.60 -24.68 22.99
CA LYS A 37 -6.65 -23.81 22.46
C LYS A 37 -6.11 -22.39 22.26
N ASN A 38 -6.51 -21.75 21.17
CA ASN A 38 -6.09 -20.37 20.88
C ASN A 38 -6.66 -19.42 21.96
N PRO A 39 -5.82 -18.56 22.59
CA PRO A 39 -6.24 -17.78 23.74
C PRO A 39 -7.09 -16.58 23.34
N HIS A 40 -6.97 -16.11 22.10
CA HIS A 40 -7.77 -15.00 21.59
C HIS A 40 -9.20 -15.45 21.24
N ASN A 41 -9.35 -16.66 20.69
CA ASN A 41 -10.67 -17.21 20.39
C ASN A 41 -10.62 -18.75 20.35
N LEU A 42 -11.37 -19.37 21.26
CA LEU A 42 -11.46 -20.83 21.40
C LEU A 42 -12.04 -21.53 20.16
N ARG A 43 -12.78 -20.82 19.29
CA ARG A 43 -13.32 -21.34 18.04
C ARG A 43 -12.30 -21.38 16.91
N TRP A 44 -11.20 -20.63 17.02
CA TRP A 44 -10.12 -20.69 16.04
C TRP A 44 -9.35 -22.02 16.16
N GLY A 45 -8.55 -22.31 15.13
CA GLY A 45 -7.67 -23.49 15.14
C GLY A 45 -6.77 -23.50 16.37
N ASN A 46 -6.51 -24.71 16.89
CA ASN A 46 -5.61 -24.87 18.03
C ASN A 46 -4.20 -24.36 17.69
N MET A 47 -3.53 -23.73 18.66
CA MET A 47 -2.14 -23.33 18.52
C MET A 47 -1.21 -24.52 18.72
N LYS A 48 -0.09 -24.53 17.99
CA LYS A 48 1.04 -25.44 18.25
C LYS A 48 2.13 -24.68 19.01
N LEU A 49 2.62 -25.27 20.09
CA LEU A 49 3.72 -24.74 20.90
C LEU A 49 4.91 -25.67 20.81
N TYR A 50 6.06 -25.11 20.42
CA TYR A 50 7.33 -25.81 20.27
C TYR A 50 8.28 -25.45 21.40
N LEU A 51 9.19 -26.36 21.74
CA LEU A 51 10.28 -26.07 22.66
C LEU A 51 11.31 -25.18 21.95
N GLU A 52 11.53 -23.98 22.47
CA GLU A 52 12.36 -22.98 21.81
C GLU A 52 13.78 -23.46 21.54
N LEU A 53 14.40 -24.14 22.51
CA LEU A 53 15.73 -24.73 22.36
C LEU A 53 15.84 -25.67 21.15
N GLN A 54 14.77 -26.39 20.82
CA GLN A 54 14.74 -27.26 19.62
C GLN A 54 14.62 -26.45 18.34
N VAL A 55 13.87 -25.34 18.38
CA VAL A 55 13.72 -24.42 17.26
C VAL A 55 15.02 -23.69 16.96
N GLU A 56 15.74 -23.21 17.99
CA GLU A 56 17.06 -22.60 17.86
C GLU A 56 18.06 -23.55 17.20
N LYS A 57 18.14 -24.78 17.69
CA LYS A 57 18.99 -25.81 17.08
C LYS A 57 18.60 -26.06 15.62
N ARG A 58 17.30 -26.15 15.33
CA ARG A 58 16.81 -26.31 13.95
C ARG A 58 17.16 -25.10 13.08
N ALA A 59 17.12 -23.89 13.62
CA ALA A 59 17.51 -22.67 12.93
C ALA A 59 18.99 -22.71 12.54
N LEU A 60 19.87 -23.08 13.47
CA LEU A 60 21.29 -23.28 13.19
C LEU A 60 21.53 -24.37 12.14
N GLU A 61 20.75 -25.46 12.14
CA GLU A 61 20.83 -26.47 11.09
C GLU A 61 20.35 -25.98 9.71
N VAL A 62 19.44 -25.00 9.65
CA VAL A 62 18.89 -24.45 8.39
C VAL A 62 19.79 -23.34 7.84
N TRP A 63 20.21 -22.43 8.71
CA TRP A 63 20.96 -21.23 8.36
C TRP A 63 22.46 -21.39 8.54
N GLY A 64 22.96 -22.48 9.14
CA GLY A 64 24.38 -22.74 9.35
C GLY A 64 25.00 -21.96 10.51
N SER A 65 24.69 -20.67 10.64
CA SER A 65 25.14 -19.82 11.76
C SER A 65 24.10 -18.74 12.10
N GLU A 66 24.21 -18.18 13.30
CA GLU A 66 23.39 -17.04 13.72
C GLU A 66 23.64 -15.80 12.85
N GLU A 67 24.89 -15.60 12.41
CA GLU A 67 25.26 -14.50 11.51
C GLU A 67 24.52 -14.57 10.18
N GLN A 68 24.34 -15.77 9.61
CA GLN A 68 23.59 -15.94 8.36
C GLN A 68 22.09 -15.70 8.55
N LEU A 69 21.54 -16.10 9.69
CA LEU A 69 20.14 -15.82 10.04
C LEU A 69 19.91 -14.31 10.14
N GLU A 70 20.80 -13.58 10.80
CA GLU A 70 20.67 -12.12 10.95
C GLU A 70 20.90 -11.39 9.62
N ALA A 71 21.89 -11.80 8.82
CA ALA A 71 22.09 -11.25 7.47
C ALA A 71 20.85 -11.45 6.57
N GLU A 72 20.18 -12.61 6.66
CA GLU A 72 18.92 -12.85 5.96
C GLU A 72 17.80 -11.93 6.48
N ARG A 73 17.73 -11.68 7.80
CA ARG A 73 16.75 -10.78 8.40
C ARG A 73 16.92 -9.36 7.87
N GLU A 74 18.14 -8.85 7.88
CA GLU A 74 18.49 -7.54 7.32
C GLU A 74 18.10 -7.45 5.84
N ARG A 75 18.46 -8.46 5.04
CA ARG A 75 18.09 -8.51 3.61
C ARG A 75 16.58 -8.40 3.41
N ARG A 76 15.78 -9.15 4.18
CA ARG A 76 14.31 -9.11 4.08
C ARG A 76 13.73 -7.77 4.51
N GLU A 77 14.30 -7.13 5.52
CA GLU A 77 13.83 -5.80 5.95
C GLU A 77 14.17 -4.72 4.90
N GLU A 78 15.37 -4.75 4.33
CA GLU A 78 15.72 -3.86 3.22
C GLU A 78 14.78 -4.03 2.02
N GLU A 79 14.51 -5.26 1.62
CA GLU A 79 13.57 -5.56 0.52
C GLU A 79 12.17 -5.04 0.83
N ARG A 80 11.71 -5.18 2.08
CA ARG A 80 10.42 -4.66 2.54
C ARG A 80 10.37 -3.14 2.49
N ILE A 81 11.43 -2.46 2.92
CA ILE A 81 11.55 -1.00 2.85
C ILE A 81 11.54 -0.55 1.37
N LYS A 82 12.35 -1.19 0.51
CA LYS A 82 12.40 -0.91 -0.94
C LYS A 82 11.02 -1.08 -1.58
N ALA A 83 10.30 -2.16 -1.24
CA ALA A 83 8.94 -2.42 -1.75
C ALA A 83 7.93 -1.35 -1.29
N LYS A 84 7.97 -0.94 -0.02
CA LYS A 84 7.12 0.15 0.51
C LYS A 84 7.40 1.46 -0.22
N THR A 85 8.67 1.84 -0.37
CA THR A 85 9.08 3.06 -1.09
C THR A 85 8.63 3.04 -2.55
N LYS A 86 8.80 1.90 -3.25
CA LYS A 86 8.32 1.73 -4.62
C LYS A 86 6.80 1.87 -4.73
N LYS A 87 6.05 1.27 -3.80
CA LYS A 87 4.58 1.38 -3.75
C LYS A 87 4.15 2.84 -3.54
N TYR A 88 4.78 3.53 -2.60
CA TYR A 88 4.51 4.94 -2.32
C TYR A 88 4.79 5.84 -3.54
N ASN A 89 5.95 5.68 -4.17
CA ASN A 89 6.30 6.43 -5.39
C ASN A 89 5.34 6.15 -6.55
N LYS A 90 4.87 4.91 -6.70
CA LYS A 90 3.85 4.55 -7.68
C LYS A 90 2.52 5.27 -7.40
N GLN A 91 2.09 5.33 -6.15
CA GLN A 91 0.88 6.03 -5.73
C GLN A 91 1.00 7.55 -5.97
N LEU A 92 2.15 8.16 -5.63
CA LEU A 92 2.41 9.57 -5.91
C LEU A 92 2.39 9.88 -7.41
N LYS A 93 2.99 9.02 -8.24
CA LYS A 93 2.95 9.19 -9.70
C LYS A 93 1.52 9.12 -10.23
N ALA A 94 0.73 8.16 -9.76
CA ALA A 94 -0.68 8.04 -10.15
C ALA A 94 -1.49 9.27 -9.73
N LEU A 95 -1.28 9.77 -8.51
CA LEU A 95 -1.93 10.99 -8.01
C LEU A 95 -1.57 12.20 -8.89
N ARG A 96 -0.28 12.42 -9.18
CA ARG A 96 0.17 13.51 -10.06
C ARG A 96 -0.45 13.43 -11.46
N MET A 97 -0.58 12.23 -12.01
CA MET A 97 -1.23 12.03 -13.31
C MET A 97 -2.71 12.39 -13.25
N SER A 98 -3.43 11.95 -12.21
CA SER A 98 -4.85 12.25 -12.03
C SER A 98 -5.14 13.75 -11.90
N VAL A 99 -4.32 14.49 -11.13
CA VAL A 99 -4.43 15.94 -10.98
C VAL A 99 -4.09 16.66 -12.29
N ARG A 100 -3.07 16.19 -13.02
CA ARG A 100 -2.73 16.77 -14.34
C ARG A 100 -3.88 16.60 -15.33
N SER A 101 -4.51 15.42 -15.37
CA SER A 101 -5.66 15.20 -16.25
C SER A 101 -6.89 16.03 -15.85
N SER A 102 -7.12 16.28 -14.56
CA SER A 102 -8.22 17.14 -14.14
C SER A 102 -7.99 18.62 -14.44
N LEU A 103 -6.73 19.08 -14.46
CA LEU A 103 -6.39 20.44 -14.90
C LEU A 103 -6.39 20.58 -16.43
N TYR A 104 -6.01 19.52 -17.14
CA TYR A 104 -6.06 19.45 -18.60
C TYR A 104 -7.42 18.92 -19.05
N ASP A 105 -8.49 19.57 -18.60
CA ASP A 105 -9.81 19.28 -19.12
C ASP A 105 -9.94 19.92 -20.51
N ARG A 106 -10.04 19.08 -21.54
CA ARG A 106 -10.26 19.50 -22.94
C ARG A 106 -11.68 20.05 -23.14
N THR A 107 -12.51 20.09 -22.10
CA THR A 107 -13.78 20.83 -22.07
C THR A 107 -13.59 22.34 -21.94
N ASN A 108 -12.37 22.84 -21.69
CA ASN A 108 -12.07 24.23 -21.97
C ASN A 108 -12.25 24.44 -23.48
N LYS A 109 -13.41 25.00 -23.82
CA LYS A 109 -13.87 25.34 -25.16
C LYS A 109 -12.69 25.84 -25.96
N SER A 110 -12.49 25.22 -27.13
CA SER A 110 -11.50 25.56 -28.14
C SER A 110 -11.04 27.01 -28.02
N THR A 111 -9.74 27.25 -27.81
CA THR A 111 -9.14 28.58 -27.91
C THR A 111 -9.29 29.05 -29.35
N HIS A 112 -10.46 29.57 -29.68
CA HIS A 112 -10.78 30.22 -30.94
C HIS A 112 -10.94 31.71 -30.66
N GLN A 113 -10.70 32.51 -31.69
CA GLN A 113 -11.02 33.92 -31.65
C GLN A 113 -12.54 34.07 -31.62
N HIS A 114 -13.07 34.74 -30.61
CA HIS A 114 -14.52 34.94 -30.48
C HIS A 114 -15.02 35.86 -31.59
N GLU A 115 -15.90 35.33 -32.44
CA GLU A 115 -16.69 36.12 -33.39
C GLU A 115 -18.07 36.35 -32.78
N PHE A 116 -18.34 37.58 -32.37
CA PHE A 116 -19.56 37.96 -31.68
C PHE A 116 -20.70 38.25 -32.67
N GLY A 117 -21.88 37.75 -32.33
CA GLY A 117 -23.12 38.05 -33.05
C GLY A 117 -23.68 39.44 -32.73
N PRO A 118 -24.91 39.75 -33.17
CA PRO A 118 -25.55 41.04 -32.91
C PRO A 118 -25.81 41.27 -31.41
N ASP A 119 -25.66 42.52 -30.98
CA ASP A 119 -25.86 42.93 -29.59
C ASP A 119 -27.34 42.92 -29.20
N THR A 120 -27.62 42.44 -28.00
CA THR A 120 -28.94 42.52 -27.36
C THR A 120 -28.90 43.60 -26.28
N TYR A 121 -29.80 44.57 -26.37
CA TYR A 121 -29.91 45.65 -25.37
C TYR A 121 -30.81 45.22 -24.22
N ASN A 122 -30.33 45.44 -22.99
CA ASN A 122 -31.08 45.25 -21.75
C ASN A 122 -31.45 46.62 -21.16
N ALA A 123 -32.73 46.97 -21.23
CA ALA A 123 -33.24 48.27 -20.82
C ALA A 123 -33.26 48.49 -19.29
N ASP A 124 -33.25 47.41 -18.50
CA ASP A 124 -33.30 47.52 -17.03
C ASP A 124 -31.94 47.91 -16.43
N GLU A 125 -30.86 47.48 -17.08
CA GLU A 125 -29.48 47.70 -16.62
C GLU A 125 -28.72 48.69 -17.52
N ASP A 126 -29.33 49.18 -18.61
CA ASP A 126 -28.73 50.02 -19.66
C ASP A 126 -27.43 49.41 -20.25
N THR A 127 -27.42 48.09 -20.43
CA THR A 127 -26.26 47.34 -20.93
C THR A 127 -26.54 46.62 -22.25
N TYR A 128 -25.48 46.33 -22.99
CA TYR A 128 -25.49 45.54 -24.22
C TYR A 128 -24.79 44.20 -23.97
N THR A 129 -25.39 43.10 -24.41
CA THR A 129 -24.77 41.77 -24.34
C THR A 129 -24.62 41.19 -25.74
N HIS A 130 -23.43 40.67 -26.04
CA HIS A 130 -23.19 39.86 -27.25
C HIS A 130 -22.76 38.44 -26.90
N THR A 131 -23.17 37.48 -27.72
CA THR A 131 -22.81 36.07 -27.59
C THR A 131 -21.94 35.65 -28.77
N CYS A 132 -20.90 34.89 -28.50
CA CYS A 132 -20.07 34.30 -29.55
C CYS A 132 -20.90 33.33 -30.39
N THR A 133 -20.74 33.38 -31.71
CA THR A 133 -21.51 32.53 -32.65
C THR A 133 -21.04 31.08 -32.65
N THR A 134 -19.78 30.85 -32.27
CA THR A 134 -19.11 29.56 -32.29
C THR A 134 -19.02 28.89 -30.91
N CYS A 135 -19.38 29.60 -29.83
CA CYS A 135 -19.45 29.04 -28.48
C CYS A 135 -20.38 29.82 -27.54
N ASP A 136 -20.80 29.22 -26.43
CA ASP A 136 -21.68 29.89 -25.46
C ASP A 136 -20.98 30.93 -24.55
N TYR A 137 -19.94 31.61 -25.06
CA TYR A 137 -19.34 32.74 -24.35
C TYR A 137 -20.16 34.01 -24.61
N SER A 138 -20.50 34.73 -23.56
CA SER A 138 -21.23 36.00 -23.62
C SER A 138 -20.49 37.08 -22.86
N GLU A 139 -20.52 38.31 -23.37
CA GLU A 139 -19.93 39.48 -22.71
C GLU A 139 -20.94 40.62 -22.71
N THR A 140 -21.02 41.30 -21.56
CA THR A 140 -21.92 42.44 -21.33
C THR A 140 -21.09 43.71 -21.15
N PHE A 141 -21.45 44.77 -21.84
CA PHE A 141 -20.73 46.04 -21.87
C PHE A 141 -21.69 47.24 -22.01
N GLU A 142 -21.19 48.43 -21.70
CA GLU A 142 -21.92 49.69 -21.90
C GLU A 142 -21.45 50.36 -23.20
N LYS A 143 -22.37 50.90 -24.01
CA LYS A 143 -22.04 51.72 -25.18
C LYS A 143 -22.15 53.19 -24.81
N MET A 144 -21.06 53.95 -25.00
CA MET A 144 -21.06 55.42 -24.88
C MET A 144 -21.77 56.10 -26.05
#